data_AF-A0A813LKS1-F1
#
_entry.id   AF-A0A813LKS1-F1
#
_cell.length_a   1.000
_cell.length_b   1.000
_cell.length_c   1.000
_cell.angle_alpha   90.00
_cell.angle_beta   90.00
_cell.angle_gamma   90.00
#
_symmetry.space_group_name_H-M   'P 1'
#
loop_
_entity.id
_entity.type
_entity.pdbx_description
1 polymer ?
#
loop_
_entity_poly.entity_id
_entity_poly.type
_entity_poly.pdbx_seq_one_letter_code
_entity_poly.pdbx_strand_id
1 'polypeptide(L)'
;NPEKYPGLTAKSSFRQFQRHLQTISEGGCHAPCDECQDVSQDTECAQAIWNQMTKMTEPLTAPYSGTNMWSSFPELQAVLKRYKRSGCPQPCSLALSSHVQGQCPADR
;
A
#
# COMPACT_ATOMS: atom_id res chain seq x y z
N ASN A 1 2.33 -16.85 -27.47
CA ASN A 1 2.47 -18.22 -26.97
C ASN A 1 1.76 -18.34 -25.64
N PRO A 2 0.54 -18.91 -25.59
CA PRO A 2 -0.28 -19.01 -24.37
C PRO A 2 0.41 -19.75 -23.21
N GLU A 3 1.36 -20.64 -23.50
CA GLU A 3 2.18 -21.32 -22.48
C GLU A 3 3.02 -20.39 -21.58
N LYS A 4 3.21 -19.11 -21.95
CA LYS A 4 3.89 -18.14 -21.08
C LYS A 4 3.03 -17.63 -19.92
N TYR A 5 1.71 -17.78 -19.99
CA TYR A 5 0.76 -17.22 -19.02
C TYR A 5 -0.29 -18.26 -18.58
N PRO A 6 0.14 -19.34 -17.92
CA PRO A 6 -0.74 -20.43 -17.52
C PRO A 6 -1.86 -19.91 -16.59
N GLY A 7 -3.11 -20.17 -16.96
CA GLY A 7 -4.30 -19.73 -16.22
C GLY A 7 -4.88 -18.38 -16.68
N LEU A 8 -4.24 -17.68 -17.61
CA LEU A 8 -4.84 -16.53 -18.30
C LEU A 8 -5.45 -16.98 -19.64
N THR A 9 -6.61 -16.42 -19.96
CA THR A 9 -7.33 -16.66 -21.22
C THR A 9 -7.55 -15.34 -21.95
N ALA A 10 -7.98 -15.37 -23.21
CA ALA A 10 -8.36 -14.16 -23.94
C ALA A 10 -9.55 -13.40 -23.29
N LYS A 11 -10.26 -14.04 -22.35
CA LYS A 11 -11.34 -13.43 -21.56
C LYS A 11 -10.85 -12.85 -20.23
N SER A 12 -9.58 -13.05 -19.88
CA SER A 12 -9.02 -12.50 -18.64
C SER A 12 -9.04 -10.98 -18.71
N SER A 13 -9.55 -10.35 -17.65
CA SER A 13 -9.53 -8.89 -17.54
C SER A 13 -8.10 -8.38 -17.39
N PHE A 14 -7.90 -7.09 -17.68
CA PHE A 14 -6.64 -6.40 -17.42
C PHE A 14 -6.14 -6.62 -15.98
N ARG A 15 -7.05 -6.59 -14.99
CA ARG A 15 -6.73 -6.78 -13.57
C ARG A 15 -6.20 -8.19 -13.28
N GLN A 16 -6.84 -9.22 -13.86
CA GLN A 16 -6.37 -10.60 -13.73
C GLN A 16 -5.00 -10.78 -14.38
N PHE A 17 -4.76 -10.10 -15.50
CA PHE A 17 -3.46 -10.12 -16.18
C PHE A 17 -2.37 -9.45 -15.33
N GLN A 18 -2.63 -8.26 -14.79
CA GLN A 18 -1.71 -7.54 -13.91
C GLN A 18 -1.38 -8.35 -12.65
N ARG A 19 -2.37 -9.00 -12.03
CA ARG A 19 -2.15 -9.87 -10.86
C ARG A 19 -1.28 -11.08 -11.18
N HIS A 20 -1.48 -11.68 -12.34
CA HIS A 20 -0.66 -12.80 -12.78
C HIS A 20 0.80 -12.35 -12.98
N LEU A 21 1.04 -11.23 -13.67
CA LEU A 21 2.37 -10.66 -13.86
C LEU A 21 3.07 -10.31 -12.55
N GLN A 22 2.35 -9.71 -11.60
CA GLN A 22 2.86 -9.45 -10.26
C GLN A 22 3.27 -10.74 -9.54
N THR A 23 2.46 -11.80 -9.64
CA THR A 23 2.73 -13.09 -8.98
C THR A 23 4.02 -13.74 -9.50
N ILE A 24 4.25 -13.67 -10.82
CA ILE A 24 5.46 -14.22 -11.44
C ILE A 24 6.64 -13.24 -11.42
N SER A 25 6.47 -12.07 -10.81
CA SER A 25 7.46 -10.98 -10.74
C SER A 25 8.02 -10.57 -12.11
N GLU A 26 7.27 -10.79 -13.18
CA GLU A 26 7.69 -10.48 -14.55
C GLU A 26 7.35 -9.00 -14.84
N GLY A 27 8.34 -8.23 -15.30
CA GLY A 27 8.15 -6.85 -15.73
C GLY A 27 7.91 -5.83 -14.62
N GLY A 28 8.13 -6.18 -13.35
CA GLY A 28 7.98 -5.24 -12.22
C GLY A 28 6.53 -4.76 -12.01
N CYS A 29 5.54 -5.50 -12.51
CA CYS A 29 4.14 -5.12 -12.38
C CYS A 29 3.67 -5.15 -10.92
N HIS A 30 2.97 -4.09 -10.52
CA HIS A 30 2.40 -3.95 -9.18
C HIS A 30 1.05 -4.63 -9.05
N ALA A 31 0.58 -4.83 -7.81
CA ALA A 31 -0.77 -5.32 -7.54
C ALA A 31 -1.83 -4.42 -8.21
N PRO A 32 -2.98 -4.98 -8.64
CA PRO A 32 -4.11 -4.17 -9.07
C PRO A 32 -4.52 -3.14 -8.01
N CYS A 33 -4.95 -1.95 -8.44
CA CYS A 33 -5.26 -0.85 -7.53
C CYS A 33 -6.40 -1.16 -6.54
N ASP A 34 -7.31 -2.07 -6.87
CA ASP A 34 -8.42 -2.47 -6.00
C ASP A 34 -7.97 -3.37 -4.83
N GLU A 35 -6.71 -3.82 -4.86
CA GLU A 35 -6.09 -4.58 -3.76
C GLU A 35 -5.38 -3.67 -2.76
N CYS A 36 -5.42 -2.34 -2.97
CA CYS A 36 -4.99 -1.35 -1.99
C CYS A 36 -6.18 -0.58 -1.42
N GLN A 37 -6.04 -0.14 -0.17
CA GLN A 37 -7.01 0.72 0.48
C GLN A 37 -6.27 1.63 1.44
N ASP A 38 -6.39 2.93 1.24
CA ASP A 38 -5.93 3.90 2.24
C ASP A 38 -6.89 3.86 3.43
N VAL A 39 -6.31 3.88 4.63
CA VAL A 39 -7.10 3.72 5.83
C VAL A 39 -7.91 4.99 6.14
N SER A 40 -9.19 4.84 6.47
CA SER A 40 -10.02 5.93 6.99
C SER A 40 -9.73 6.17 8.48
N GLN A 41 -9.91 7.42 8.92
CA GLN A 41 -9.55 7.88 10.28
C GLN A 41 -10.26 7.12 11.41
N ASP A 42 -11.41 6.49 11.13
CA ASP A 42 -12.29 5.87 12.14
C ASP A 42 -12.11 4.34 12.27
N THR A 43 -10.95 3.79 11.91
CA THR A 43 -10.69 2.34 11.97
C THR A 43 -9.71 1.98 13.09
N GLU A 44 -9.74 0.72 13.53
CA GLU A 44 -8.74 0.17 14.47
C GLU A 44 -7.31 0.32 13.90
N CYS A 45 -7.15 0.13 12.59
CA CYS A 45 -5.88 0.35 11.91
C CYS A 45 -5.43 1.82 12.02
N ALA A 46 -6.32 2.80 11.82
CA ALA A 46 -5.98 4.22 11.97
C ALA A 46 -5.57 4.55 13.42
N GLN A 47 -6.28 4.03 14.42
CA GLN A 47 -5.90 4.19 15.82
C GLN A 47 -4.52 3.56 16.11
N ALA A 48 -4.24 2.38 15.54
CA ALA A 48 -2.94 1.74 15.68
C ALA A 48 -1.82 2.57 15.05
N ILE A 49 -2.05 3.19 13.89
CA ILE A 49 -1.09 4.10 13.25
C ILE A 49 -0.83 5.30 14.15
N TRP A 50 -1.88 5.96 14.65
CA TRP A 50 -1.77 7.09 15.57
C TRP A 50 -0.97 6.73 16.83
N ASN A 51 -1.28 5.58 17.43
CA ASN A 51 -0.55 5.08 18.60
C ASN A 51 0.93 4.80 18.33
N GLN A 52 1.32 4.44 17.10
CA GLN A 52 2.73 4.31 16.73
C GLN A 52 3.37 5.68 16.49
N MET A 53 2.67 6.59 15.80
CA MET A 53 3.16 7.95 15.58
C MET A 53 3.46 8.67 16.90
N THR A 54 2.58 8.59 17.89
CA THR A 54 2.77 9.23 19.19
C THR A 54 3.97 8.66 19.94
N LYS A 55 4.14 7.33 19.97
CA LYS A 55 5.31 6.66 20.58
C LYS A 55 6.64 7.08 19.95
N MET A 56 6.66 7.35 18.65
CA MET A 56 7.86 7.83 17.95
C MET A 56 8.08 9.34 18.13
N THR A 57 7.08 10.07 18.61
CA THR A 57 7.11 11.52 18.86
C THR A 57 7.48 11.87 20.31
N GLU A 58 7.24 10.98 21.28
CA GLU A 58 7.56 11.17 22.71
C GLU A 58 9.01 11.64 23.00
N PRO A 59 10.08 11.15 22.32
CA PRO A 59 11.43 11.68 22.54
C PRO A 59 11.73 13.02 21.85
N LEU A 60 10.85 13.54 21.00
CA LEU A 60 11.07 14.74 20.16
C LEU A 60 10.44 16.04 20.70
N THR A 61 9.93 16.05 21.93
CA THR A 61 9.34 17.27 22.55
C THR A 61 10.38 18.32 22.99
N ALA A 62 11.67 18.11 22.68
CA ALA A 62 12.71 19.13 22.77
C ALA A 62 12.48 20.26 21.73
N PRO A 63 12.89 21.52 21.98
CA PRO A 63 12.36 22.74 21.34
C PRO A 63 12.66 22.94 19.84
N TYR A 64 13.15 21.93 19.12
CA TYR A 64 13.27 21.95 17.66
C TYR A 64 12.07 21.22 17.03
N SER A 65 10.97 21.95 16.93
CA SER A 65 9.75 21.57 16.23
C SER A 65 9.97 21.52 14.71
N GLY A 66 9.40 20.52 14.03
CA GLY A 66 9.06 20.70 12.62
C GLY A 66 8.66 19.45 11.85
N THR A 67 9.22 18.29 12.18
CA THR A 67 8.96 17.06 11.44
C THR A 67 9.01 15.87 12.38
N ASN A 68 7.95 15.07 12.38
CA ASN A 68 8.02 13.71 12.90
C ASN A 68 9.12 12.99 12.12
N MET A 69 10.27 12.74 12.76
CA MET A 69 11.43 12.07 12.16
C MET A 69 11.13 10.63 11.69
N TRP A 70 9.88 10.17 11.79
CA TRP A 70 9.47 8.78 11.72
C TRP A 70 8.18 8.63 10.93
N SER A 71 8.32 8.13 9.70
CA SER A 71 7.29 7.53 8.82
C SER A 71 5.97 8.30 8.63
N SER A 72 5.61 8.54 7.37
CA SER A 72 4.28 9.01 6.98
C SER A 72 3.15 8.03 7.35
N PHE A 73 1.91 8.50 7.36
CA PHE A 73 0.73 7.69 7.69
C PHE A 73 0.61 6.42 6.82
N PRO A 74 0.79 6.49 5.49
CA PRO A 74 0.80 5.29 4.65
C PRO A 74 1.99 4.37 4.94
N GLU A 75 3.17 4.89 5.27
CA GLU A 75 4.31 4.05 5.65
C GLU A 75 4.04 3.23 6.90
N LEU A 76 3.42 3.84 7.92
CA LEU A 76 3.01 3.10 9.10
C LEU A 76 1.90 2.10 8.83
N GLN A 77 0.96 2.42 7.95
CA GLN A 77 -0.04 1.46 7.49
C GLN A 77 0.62 0.23 6.85
N ALA A 78 1.61 0.43 5.97
CA ALA A 78 2.36 -0.67 5.36
C ALA A 78 3.18 -1.47 6.36
N VAL A 79 3.79 -0.81 7.35
CA VAL A 79 4.50 -1.48 8.45
C VAL A 79 3.54 -2.36 9.25
N LEU A 80 2.39 -1.83 9.68
CA LEU A 80 1.39 -2.61 10.42
C LEU A 80 0.84 -3.76 9.59
N LYS A 81 0.57 -3.56 8.29
CA LYS A 81 0.21 -4.64 7.35
C LYS A 81 1.27 -5.74 7.34
N ARG A 82 2.54 -5.37 7.15
CA ARG A 82 3.67 -6.30 7.06
C ARG A 82 3.82 -7.15 8.31
N TYR A 83 3.62 -6.56 9.48
CA TYR A 83 3.66 -7.25 10.77
C TYR A 83 2.30 -7.83 11.19
N LYS A 84 1.29 -7.82 10.32
CA LYS A 84 -0.07 -8.33 10.56
C LYS A 84 -0.70 -7.77 11.86
N ARG A 85 -0.48 -6.48 12.14
CA ARG A 85 -1.03 -5.76 13.28
C ARG A 85 -2.30 -4.99 12.88
N SER A 86 -3.34 -5.07 13.72
CA SER A 86 -4.59 -4.30 13.62
C SER A 86 -5.33 -4.39 12.28
N GLY A 87 -5.17 -5.52 11.57
CA GLY A 87 -5.93 -5.82 10.35
C GLY A 87 -5.73 -4.84 9.19
N CYS A 88 -4.66 -4.04 9.19
CA CYS A 88 -4.47 -2.97 8.22
C CYS A 88 -4.49 -3.49 6.76
N PRO A 89 -5.11 -2.77 5.81
CA PRO A 89 -4.96 -3.03 4.38
C PRO A 89 -3.64 -2.48 3.83
N GLN A 90 -3.27 -2.85 2.59
CA GLN A 90 -2.10 -2.27 1.94
C GLN A 90 -2.44 -0.83 1.50
N PRO A 91 -1.63 0.18 1.86
CA PRO A 91 -1.86 1.56 1.43
C PRO A 91 -1.63 1.70 -0.07
N CYS A 92 -2.38 2.59 -0.70
CA CYS A 92 -2.35 2.78 -2.14
C CYS A 92 -1.09 3.51 -2.62
N SER A 93 -0.58 4.44 -1.83
CA SER A 93 0.65 5.18 -2.15
C SER A 93 1.91 4.31 -2.17
N LEU A 94 1.92 3.17 -1.49
CA LEU A 94 3.06 2.22 -1.51
C LEU A 94 2.80 1.00 -2.40
N ALA A 95 1.56 0.79 -2.84
CA ALA A 95 1.26 -0.13 -3.92
C ALA A 95 1.87 0.35 -5.25
N LEU A 96 2.07 1.65 -5.40
CA LEU A 96 2.61 2.33 -6.58
C LEU A 96 4.02 2.86 -6.28
N SER A 97 5.07 2.04 -6.33
CA SER A 97 6.42 2.57 -6.13
C SER A 97 7.05 3.12 -7.41
N SER A 98 7.15 4.45 -7.41
CA SER A 98 8.15 5.35 -8.00
C SER A 98 8.16 5.75 -9.48
N HIS A 99 7.35 5.19 -10.39
CA HIS A 99 7.38 5.64 -11.81
C HIS A 99 6.06 6.06 -12.44
N VAL A 100 4.98 6.13 -11.67
CA VAL A 100 3.70 6.71 -12.12
C VAL A 100 3.16 7.61 -11.02
N GLN A 101 3.37 8.93 -11.14
CA GLN A 101 2.67 9.96 -10.37
C GLN A 101 1.19 10.05 -10.78
N GLY A 102 0.48 8.93 -10.80
CA GLY A 102 -0.92 8.86 -11.15
C GLY A 102 -1.73 8.52 -9.91
N GLN A 103 -2.61 9.43 -9.47
CA GLN A 103 -3.78 9.00 -8.73
C GLN A 103 -4.47 7.88 -9.53
N CYS A 104 -4.93 6.83 -8.84
CA CYS A 104 -5.75 5.81 -9.45
C CYS A 104 -6.94 6.47 -10.15
N PRO A 105 -7.18 6.21 -11.44
CA PRO A 105 -8.39 6.69 -12.09
C PRO A 105 -9.59 6.06 -11.36
N ALA A 106 -10.52 6.90 -10.92
CA ALA A 106 -11.80 6.42 -10.42
C ALA A 106 -12.49 5.62 -11.53
N ASP A 107 -12.98 4.42 -11.20
CA ASP A 107 -13.69 3.52 -12.12
C ASP A 107 -14.73 4.30 -12.95
N ARG A 108 -14.69 4.12 -14.26
CA ARG A 108 -15.75 4.52 -15.19
C ARG A 108 -16.33 3.28 -15.86
#